data_AF-A0A9Q9C434-F1
#
_entry.id   AF-A0A9Q9C434-F1
#
_cell.length_a   1.000
_cell.length_b   1.000
_cell.length_c   1.000
_cell.angle_alpha   90.00
_cell.angle_beta   90.00
_cell.angle_gamma   90.00
#
_symmetry.space_group_name_H-M   'P 1'
#
loop_
_entity.id
_entity.type
_entity.pdbx_description
1 polymer ?
#
loop_
_entity_poly.entity_id
_entity_poly.type
_entity_poly.pdbx_seq_one_letter_code
_entity_poly.pdbx_strand_id
1 'polypeptide(L)'
;MYYDVNISLDYLKQDIRELEENEYRGFCVNKVMRPRDLEKIKYEPIELLGTKPCYSRVEIVFEEKEEVGYDVKKSMRYDLFVVRLNGVSGMDKLIRHQPDMVTFNYGSQFLPFKSGLVRTAIKENIFFEVPLRESLYGGASSVTWMRNVRRLLFITNGKNVVFSSGARCSTEIKKPRDIMKMLEMFGLRKKRASEVMLNSLRLLRSCAMRRYCHRDSIIHNVDEGALKRDFVLSLYRK
;
A
#
# COMPACT_ATOMS: atom_id res chain seq x y z
N MET A 1 5.81 -14.57 -4.55
CA MET A 1 6.48 -13.80 -3.47
C MET A 1 5.54 -12.71 -3.04
N TYR A 2 5.42 -12.49 -1.73
CA TYR A 2 4.45 -11.57 -1.14
C TYR A 2 5.19 -10.51 -0.32
N TYR A 3 4.67 -9.29 -0.32
CA TYR A 3 5.15 -8.20 0.51
C TYR A 3 3.99 -7.65 1.33
N ASP A 4 4.25 -7.31 2.58
CA ASP A 4 3.32 -6.48 3.35
C ASP A 4 3.74 -5.03 3.18
N VAL A 5 2.81 -4.21 2.69
CA VAL A 5 3.09 -2.82 2.31
C VAL A 5 2.69 -1.82 3.39
N ASN A 6 2.34 -2.26 4.60
CA ASN A 6 1.96 -1.38 5.69
C ASN A 6 2.36 -1.95 7.06
N ILE A 7 3.62 -1.79 7.44
CA ILE A 7 4.06 -1.98 8.82
C ILE A 7 4.16 -0.61 9.49
N SER A 8 3.57 -0.46 10.68
CA SER A 8 3.63 0.78 11.44
C SER A 8 5.08 1.09 11.86
N LEU A 9 5.48 2.36 11.88
CA LEU A 9 6.75 2.77 12.50
C LEU A 9 6.82 2.37 13.98
N ASP A 10 5.68 2.37 14.67
CA ASP A 10 5.55 1.97 16.08
C ASP A 10 5.51 0.45 16.28
N TYR A 11 6.04 -0.35 15.35
CA TYR A 11 6.05 -1.81 15.49
C TYR A 11 6.89 -2.23 16.69
N LEU A 12 6.36 -3.15 17.51
CA LEU A 12 7.03 -3.60 18.74
C LEU A 12 8.38 -4.22 18.41
N LYS A 13 9.46 -3.65 18.95
CA LYS A 13 10.83 -4.13 18.70
C LYS A 13 11.05 -5.58 19.13
N GLN A 14 10.37 -6.01 20.19
CA GLN A 14 10.44 -7.38 20.69
C GLN A 14 9.86 -8.41 19.69
N ASP A 15 9.00 -7.96 18.77
CA ASP A 15 8.29 -8.80 17.79
C ASP A 15 9.03 -8.87 16.43
N ILE A 16 10.22 -8.26 16.31
CA ILE A 16 11.00 -8.22 15.06
C ILE A 16 11.35 -9.63 14.58
N ARG A 17 11.62 -10.56 15.51
CA ARG A 17 12.00 -11.92 15.15
C ARG A 17 10.88 -12.64 14.40
N GLU A 18 9.64 -12.50 14.87
CA GLU A 18 8.45 -13.07 14.25
C GLU A 18 8.19 -12.46 12.86
N LEU A 19 8.53 -11.18 12.69
CA LEU A 19 8.49 -10.52 11.39
C LEU A 19 9.52 -11.11 10.42
N GLU A 20 10.75 -11.37 10.88
CA GLU A 20 11.81 -12.00 10.10
C GLU A 20 11.50 -13.46 9.74
N GLU A 21 10.85 -14.20 10.63
CA GLU A 21 10.51 -15.62 10.40
C GLU A 21 9.24 -15.82 9.54
N ASN A 22 8.50 -14.75 9.20
CA ASN A 22 7.24 -14.87 8.46
C ASN A 22 7.39 -15.21 6.96
N GLU A 23 6.27 -15.48 6.29
CA GLU A 23 6.23 -15.86 4.86
C GLU A 23 6.40 -14.70 3.86
N TYR A 24 6.45 -13.45 4.33
CA TYR A 24 6.65 -12.29 3.47
C TYR A 24 8.12 -12.13 3.10
N ARG A 25 8.37 -11.71 1.86
CA ARG A 25 9.72 -11.47 1.34
C ARG A 25 10.32 -10.16 1.86
N GLY A 26 9.48 -9.18 2.17
CA GLY A 26 9.90 -7.87 2.65
C GLY A 26 8.71 -6.99 3.04
N PHE A 27 9.01 -5.82 3.58
CA PHE A 27 8.03 -4.95 4.22
C PHE A 27 8.15 -3.50 3.75
N CYS A 28 7.04 -2.77 3.75
CA CYS A 28 7.08 -1.30 3.67
C CYS A 28 6.76 -0.71 5.04
N VAL A 29 7.61 0.19 5.51
CA VAL A 29 7.46 0.84 6.82
C VAL A 29 6.78 2.19 6.64
N ASN A 30 5.63 2.35 7.26
CA ASN A 30 4.70 3.44 7.02
C ASN A 30 4.94 4.64 7.93
N LYS A 31 5.29 5.78 7.32
CA LYS A 31 5.31 7.10 7.97
C LYS A 31 4.03 7.87 7.61
N VAL A 32 3.16 8.05 8.60
CA VAL A 32 1.92 8.82 8.45
C VAL A 32 2.21 10.31 8.67
N MET A 33 1.71 11.18 7.80
CA MET A 33 1.90 12.63 7.92
C MET A 33 0.75 13.43 7.29
N ARG A 34 0.69 14.74 7.57
CA ARG A 34 -0.22 15.66 6.90
C ARG A 34 0.40 16.23 5.63
N PRO A 35 -0.42 16.73 4.67
CA PRO A 35 0.09 17.37 3.46
C PRO A 35 1.10 18.49 3.73
N ARG A 36 0.86 19.29 4.78
CA ARG A 36 1.71 20.42 5.20
C ARG A 36 3.09 19.99 5.69
N ASP A 37 3.21 18.77 6.20
CA ASP A 37 4.46 18.25 6.76
C ASP A 37 5.36 17.68 5.66
N LEU A 38 4.77 17.20 4.56
CA LEU A 38 5.51 16.72 3.39
C LEU A 38 6.47 17.78 2.84
N GLU A 39 6.11 19.06 2.96
CA GLU A 39 6.92 20.15 2.44
C GLU A 39 8.21 20.39 3.24
N LYS A 40 8.20 20.06 4.53
CA LYS A 40 9.26 20.41 5.50
C LYS A 40 10.23 19.25 5.77
N ILE A 41 9.93 18.07 5.23
CA ILE A 41 10.63 16.85 5.59
C ILE A 41 11.98 16.72 4.88
N LYS A 42 12.99 16.39 5.69
CA LYS A 42 14.23 15.77 5.23
C LYS A 42 13.99 14.27 5.13
N TYR A 43 14.36 13.67 4.00
CA TYR A 43 14.27 12.23 3.84
C TYR A 43 15.25 11.57 4.82
N GLU A 44 14.75 10.63 5.61
CA GLU A 44 15.55 9.80 6.51
C GLU A 44 15.27 8.33 6.14
N PRO A 45 16.30 7.52 5.87
CA PRO A 45 16.12 6.09 5.63
C PRO A 45 15.44 5.46 6.85
N ILE A 46 14.33 4.75 6.60
CA ILE A 46 13.66 4.00 7.65
C ILE A 46 14.23 2.59 7.62
N GLU A 47 15.02 2.25 8.62
CA GLU A 47 15.54 0.91 8.82
C GLU A 47 14.70 0.20 9.88
N LEU A 48 14.03 -0.89 9.47
CA LEU A 48 13.59 -1.88 10.43
C LEU A 48 14.80 -2.79 10.72
N LEU A 49 15.04 -3.07 11.99
CA LEU A 49 16.06 -4.04 12.39
C LEU A 49 15.67 -5.40 11.78
N GLY A 50 16.51 -5.99 10.93
CA GLY A 50 16.19 -7.23 10.23
C GLY A 50 17.07 -7.50 9.01
N THR A 51 16.94 -8.69 8.44
CA THR A 51 17.62 -9.11 7.22
C THR A 51 16.73 -9.02 5.99
N LYS A 52 15.41 -9.00 6.17
CA LYS A 52 14.46 -8.86 5.06
C LYS A 52 14.47 -7.44 4.48
N PRO A 53 14.32 -7.30 3.15
CA PRO A 53 14.18 -6.01 2.49
C PRO A 53 13.06 -5.16 3.10
N CYS A 54 13.42 -3.93 3.44
CA CYS A 54 12.50 -2.90 3.91
C CYS A 54 12.49 -1.72 2.94
N TYR A 55 11.29 -1.19 2.69
CA TYR A 55 11.06 -0.06 1.80
C TYR A 55 10.36 1.07 2.53
N SER A 56 10.72 2.31 2.19
CA SER A 56 10.14 3.48 2.81
C SER A 56 8.74 3.76 2.25
N ARG A 57 7.73 3.79 3.13
CA ARG A 57 6.37 4.19 2.77
C ARG A 57 6.02 5.51 3.45
N VAL A 58 5.39 6.39 2.70
CA VAL A 58 4.72 7.57 3.25
C VAL A 58 3.22 7.51 2.99
N GLU A 59 2.43 7.84 4.00
CA GLU A 59 0.98 7.97 3.91
C GLU A 59 0.57 9.42 4.23
N ILE A 60 0.00 10.09 3.24
CA ILE A 60 -0.58 11.43 3.41
C ILE A 60 -2.06 11.31 3.74
N VAL A 61 -2.45 11.90 4.87
CA VAL A 61 -3.82 11.84 5.36
C VAL A 61 -4.55 13.14 5.10
N PHE A 62 -5.60 13.06 4.28
CA PHE A 62 -6.55 14.15 4.09
C PHE A 62 -7.76 13.98 5.01
N GLU A 63 -8.13 15.05 5.70
CA GLU A 63 -9.38 15.10 6.44
C GLU A 63 -10.60 15.13 5.50
N GLU A 64 -11.77 14.87 6.08
CA GLU A 64 -13.01 14.97 5.33
C GLU A 64 -13.20 16.40 4.80
N LYS A 65 -13.45 16.53 3.49
CA LYS A 65 -13.59 17.80 2.77
C LYS A 65 -12.30 18.64 2.66
N GLU A 66 -11.16 18.14 3.14
CA GLU A 66 -9.87 18.78 2.85
C GLU A 66 -9.57 18.65 1.35
N GLU A 67 -9.11 19.74 0.75
CA GLU A 67 -8.77 19.73 -0.66
C GLU A 67 -7.48 18.92 -0.89
N VAL A 68 -7.56 17.94 -1.79
CA VAL A 68 -6.38 17.13 -2.15
C VAL A 68 -5.34 18.01 -2.85
N GLY A 69 -4.19 18.20 -2.20
CA GLY A 69 -3.07 18.96 -2.75
C GLY A 69 -1.76 18.55 -2.07
N TYR A 70 -0.74 18.23 -2.87
CA TYR A 70 0.61 17.89 -2.41
C TYR A 70 1.63 18.04 -3.55
N ASP A 71 2.90 18.21 -3.19
CA ASP A 71 4.01 18.23 -4.15
C ASP A 71 4.37 16.80 -4.59
N VAL A 72 4.03 16.47 -5.85
CA VAL A 72 4.31 15.17 -6.47
C VAL A 72 5.81 14.89 -6.60
N LYS A 73 6.68 15.90 -6.69
CA LYS A 73 8.13 15.66 -6.76
C LYS A 73 8.68 15.22 -5.41
N LYS A 74 8.17 15.77 -4.32
CA LYS A 74 8.57 15.38 -2.95
C LYS A 74 8.06 13.99 -2.60
N SER A 75 6.88 13.59 -3.07
CA SER A 75 6.35 12.24 -2.84
C SER A 75 7.20 11.13 -3.46
N MET A 76 7.85 11.40 -4.60
CA MET A 76 8.69 10.42 -5.30
C MET A 76 10.03 10.12 -4.59
N ARG A 77 10.35 10.79 -3.48
CA ARG A 77 11.53 10.48 -2.65
C ARG A 77 11.37 9.22 -1.81
N TYR A 78 10.14 8.82 -1.53
CA TYR A 78 9.81 7.59 -0.81
C TYR A 78 9.60 6.44 -1.78
N ASP A 79 9.92 5.21 -1.38
CA ASP A 79 9.74 4.02 -2.21
C ASP A 79 8.27 3.73 -2.56
N LEU A 80 7.35 4.05 -1.64
CA LEU A 80 5.91 3.91 -1.82
C LEU A 80 5.17 5.14 -1.30
N PHE A 81 4.40 5.80 -2.17
CA PHE A 81 3.57 6.96 -1.81
C PHE A 81 2.08 6.61 -1.79
N VAL A 82 1.48 6.76 -0.62
CA VAL A 82 0.08 6.42 -0.35
C VAL A 82 -0.69 7.66 0.07
N VAL A 83 -1.93 7.78 -0.41
CA VAL A 83 -2.86 8.81 0.07
C VAL A 83 -4.03 8.15 0.77
N ARG A 84 -4.31 8.57 2.01
CA ARG A 84 -5.50 8.19 2.77
C ARG A 84 -6.57 9.26 2.65
N LEU A 85 -7.75 8.87 2.18
CA LEU A 85 -8.94 9.73 2.14
C LEU A 85 -9.94 9.32 3.23
N ASN A 86 -10.45 10.29 3.97
CA ASN A 86 -11.58 10.12 4.90
C ASN A 86 -12.92 10.18 4.15
N GLY A 87 -13.11 9.30 3.16
CA GLY A 87 -14.29 9.25 2.28
C GLY A 87 -13.91 9.10 0.81
N VAL A 88 -14.90 9.13 -0.09
CA VAL A 88 -14.66 9.03 -1.54
C VAL A 88 -14.62 10.39 -2.25
N SER A 89 -14.82 11.48 -1.51
CA SER A 89 -14.70 12.83 -2.03
C SER A 89 -13.25 13.15 -2.40
N GLY A 90 -13.01 13.87 -3.49
CA GLY A 90 -11.67 14.24 -3.96
C GLY A 90 -10.92 13.12 -4.70
N MET A 91 -11.53 11.95 -4.89
CA MET A 91 -10.89 10.82 -5.61
C MET A 91 -10.59 11.16 -7.08
N ASP A 92 -11.42 11.97 -7.72
CA ASP A 92 -11.19 12.49 -9.08
C ASP A 92 -9.94 13.38 -9.16
N LYS A 93 -9.76 14.28 -8.19
CA LYS A 93 -8.57 15.12 -8.08
C LYS A 93 -7.33 14.28 -7.74
N LEU A 94 -7.48 13.33 -6.82
CA LEU A 94 -6.42 12.41 -6.43
C LEU A 94 -5.86 11.61 -7.61
N ILE A 95 -6.74 11.07 -8.48
CA ILE A 95 -6.32 10.32 -9.66
C ILE A 95 -5.41 11.16 -10.57
N ARG A 96 -5.68 12.47 -10.72
CA ARG A 96 -4.84 13.38 -11.52
C ARG A 96 -3.43 13.56 -10.95
N HIS A 97 -3.27 13.43 -9.64
CA HIS A 97 -1.96 13.49 -8.97
C HIS A 97 -1.21 12.15 -8.99
N GLN A 98 -1.83 11.07 -9.51
CA GLN A 98 -1.22 9.76 -9.71
C GLN A 98 -0.41 9.25 -8.49
N PRO A 99 -1.01 9.08 -7.30
CA PRO A 99 -0.35 8.38 -6.20
C PRO A 99 -0.02 6.92 -6.61
N ASP A 100 0.92 6.26 -5.93
CA ASP A 100 1.13 4.82 -6.19
C ASP A 100 -0.07 4.00 -5.69
N MET A 101 -0.62 4.39 -4.54
CA MET A 101 -1.71 3.70 -3.88
C MET A 101 -2.64 4.67 -3.15
N VAL A 102 -3.92 4.33 -3.05
CA VAL A 102 -4.91 5.02 -2.25
C VAL A 102 -5.48 4.08 -1.18
N THR A 103 -5.71 4.62 0.00
CA THR A 103 -6.37 3.92 1.10
C THR A 103 -7.52 4.76 1.66
N PHE A 104 -8.42 4.11 2.39
CA PHE A 104 -9.57 4.76 2.99
C PHE A 104 -9.70 4.30 4.44
N ASN A 105 -10.44 5.06 5.24
CA ASN A 105 -10.94 4.52 6.51
C ASN A 105 -12.14 3.62 6.21
N TYR A 106 -11.91 2.31 6.12
CA TYR A 106 -12.93 1.33 5.76
C TYR A 106 -13.86 1.04 6.94
N GLY A 107 -13.38 1.19 8.18
CA GLY A 107 -14.14 0.92 9.39
C GLY A 107 -15.04 2.05 9.88
N SER A 108 -14.79 3.31 9.50
CA SER A 108 -15.52 4.47 10.08
C SER A 108 -16.90 4.71 9.48
N GLN A 109 -17.03 4.64 8.16
CA GLN A 109 -18.28 4.98 7.46
C GLN A 109 -18.43 4.19 6.16
N PHE A 110 -19.64 4.19 5.61
CA PHE A 110 -19.89 3.61 4.30
C PHE A 110 -19.16 4.39 3.19
N LEU A 111 -18.49 3.68 2.29
CA LEU A 111 -17.74 4.26 1.19
C LEU A 111 -18.49 4.03 -0.14
N PRO A 112 -19.23 5.03 -0.67
CA PRO A 112 -19.99 4.89 -1.90
C PRO A 112 -19.09 4.98 -3.13
N PHE A 113 -18.25 3.96 -3.34
CA PHE A 113 -17.35 3.89 -4.49
C PHE A 113 -18.10 4.07 -5.81
N LYS A 114 -17.67 5.07 -6.60
CA LYS A 114 -18.15 5.30 -7.97
C LYS A 114 -17.34 4.42 -8.92
N SER A 115 -18.01 3.47 -9.59
CA SER A 115 -17.35 2.48 -10.46
C SER A 115 -16.48 3.11 -11.56
N GLY A 116 -16.92 4.21 -12.15
CA GLY A 116 -16.16 4.95 -13.16
C GLY A 116 -14.82 5.47 -12.65
N LEU A 117 -14.80 6.07 -11.46
CA LEU A 117 -13.56 6.60 -10.87
C LEU A 117 -12.62 5.47 -10.44
N VAL A 118 -13.16 4.38 -9.84
CA VAL A 118 -12.34 3.20 -9.48
C VAL A 118 -11.69 2.57 -10.70
N ARG A 119 -12.44 2.40 -11.80
CA ARG A 119 -11.90 1.88 -13.06
C ARG A 119 -10.87 2.82 -13.68
N THR A 120 -11.05 4.13 -13.54
CA THR A 120 -10.08 5.13 -14.01
C THR A 120 -8.78 5.03 -13.21
N ALA A 121 -8.85 4.94 -11.89
CA ALA A 121 -7.67 4.72 -11.05
C ALA A 121 -6.90 3.44 -11.44
N ILE A 122 -7.60 2.34 -11.73
CA ILE A 122 -6.97 1.09 -12.20
C ILE A 122 -6.24 1.32 -13.54
N LYS A 123 -6.84 2.07 -14.48
CA LYS A 123 -6.24 2.37 -15.78
C LYS A 123 -4.98 3.23 -15.63
N GLU A 124 -5.01 4.19 -14.71
CA GLU A 124 -3.85 5.00 -14.32
C GLU A 124 -2.83 4.23 -13.45
N ASN A 125 -3.01 2.92 -13.29
CA ASN A 125 -2.14 2.02 -12.52
C ASN A 125 -1.98 2.42 -11.04
N ILE A 126 -3.02 3.05 -10.47
CA ILE A 126 -3.12 3.34 -9.04
C ILE A 126 -3.67 2.10 -8.33
N PHE A 127 -3.09 1.77 -7.18
CA PHE A 127 -3.52 0.65 -6.35
C PHE A 127 -4.47 1.08 -5.24
N PHE A 128 -5.32 0.17 -4.78
CA PHE A 128 -6.19 0.33 -3.63
C PHE A 128 -5.68 -0.53 -2.49
N GLU A 129 -5.32 0.10 -1.39
CA GLU A 129 -4.96 -0.59 -0.16
C GLU A 129 -6.22 -0.99 0.63
N VAL A 130 -6.18 -2.19 1.23
CA VAL A 130 -7.12 -2.65 2.23
C VAL A 130 -6.33 -3.04 3.49
N PRO A 131 -6.24 -2.17 4.51
CA PRO A 131 -5.56 -2.47 5.76
C PRO A 131 -6.40 -3.44 6.61
N LEU A 132 -5.82 -4.58 6.97
CA LEU A 132 -6.48 -5.64 7.73
C LEU A 132 -6.71 -5.27 9.19
N ARG A 133 -5.83 -4.46 9.80
CA ARG A 133 -5.93 -4.07 11.21
C ARG A 133 -7.27 -3.46 11.59
N GLU A 134 -7.90 -2.71 10.67
CA GLU A 134 -9.24 -2.12 10.88
C GLU A 134 -10.34 -3.17 11.09
N SER A 135 -10.12 -4.43 10.68
CA SER A 135 -11.08 -5.53 10.83
C SER A 135 -10.85 -6.42 12.05
N LEU A 136 -9.64 -6.39 12.65
CA LEU A 136 -9.18 -7.39 13.61
C LEU A 136 -9.83 -7.29 14.99
N TYR A 137 -10.23 -6.09 15.42
CA TYR A 137 -10.68 -5.82 16.79
C TYR A 137 -12.20 -5.96 16.99
N GLY A 138 -12.93 -6.43 15.97
CA GLY A 138 -14.37 -6.69 16.04
C GLY A 138 -15.24 -5.42 16.10
N GLY A 139 -16.54 -5.63 16.30
CA GLY A 139 -17.54 -4.58 16.45
C GLY A 139 -18.15 -4.06 15.14
N ALA A 140 -18.85 -2.93 15.24
CA ALA A 140 -19.54 -2.31 14.10
C ALA A 140 -18.57 -1.85 12.99
N SER A 141 -17.33 -1.52 13.36
CA SER A 141 -16.25 -1.17 12.43
C SER A 141 -15.88 -2.35 11.52
N SER A 142 -15.74 -3.58 12.05
CA SER A 142 -15.42 -4.77 11.24
C SER A 142 -16.52 -5.10 10.23
N VAL A 143 -17.79 -4.91 10.60
CA VAL A 143 -18.93 -5.11 9.68
C VAL A 143 -18.90 -4.06 8.57
N THR A 144 -18.67 -2.79 8.91
CA THR A 144 -18.56 -1.69 7.94
C THR A 144 -17.38 -1.90 7.00
N TRP A 145 -16.23 -2.27 7.56
CA TRP A 145 -15.03 -2.64 6.81
C TRP A 145 -15.33 -3.76 5.81
N MET A 146 -15.97 -4.84 6.25
CA MET A 146 -16.31 -5.96 5.37
C MET A 146 -17.22 -5.55 4.22
N ARG A 147 -18.23 -4.71 4.49
CA ARG A 147 -19.16 -4.20 3.45
C ARG A 147 -18.41 -3.34 2.43
N ASN A 148 -17.54 -2.43 2.89
CA ASN A 148 -16.75 -1.57 2.02
C ASN A 148 -15.75 -2.37 1.18
N VAL A 149 -15.05 -3.33 1.77
CA VAL A 149 -14.09 -4.21 1.07
C VAL A 149 -14.80 -5.06 0.02
N ARG A 150 -15.93 -5.69 0.35
CA ARG A 150 -16.73 -6.46 -0.63
C ARG A 150 -17.17 -5.58 -1.81
N ARG A 151 -17.59 -4.34 -1.55
CA ARG A 151 -17.97 -3.38 -2.60
C ARG A 151 -16.79 -3.03 -3.50
N LEU A 152 -15.62 -2.74 -2.92
CA LEU A 152 -14.41 -2.46 -3.69
C LEU A 152 -14.01 -3.69 -4.53
N LEU A 153 -14.00 -4.88 -3.95
CA LEU A 153 -13.68 -6.13 -4.65
C LEU A 153 -14.67 -6.43 -5.77
N PHE A 154 -15.97 -6.14 -5.59
CA PHE A 154 -16.97 -6.28 -6.64
C PHE A 154 -16.67 -5.40 -7.86
N ILE A 155 -16.27 -4.14 -7.64
CA ILE A 155 -15.97 -3.19 -8.72
C ILE A 155 -14.64 -3.50 -9.40
N THR A 156 -13.61 -3.79 -8.61
CA THR A 156 -12.24 -4.03 -9.09
C THR A 156 -12.04 -5.45 -9.62
N ASN A 157 -12.90 -6.39 -9.21
CA ASN A 157 -12.66 -7.82 -9.29
C ASN A 157 -11.26 -8.17 -8.75
N GLY A 158 -10.75 -7.48 -7.73
CA GLY A 158 -9.38 -7.67 -7.21
C GLY A 158 -8.24 -7.09 -8.08
N LYS A 159 -8.52 -6.34 -9.15
CA LYS A 159 -7.48 -5.66 -9.94
C LYS A 159 -6.94 -4.49 -9.13
N ASN A 160 -5.61 -4.43 -9.01
CA ASN A 160 -4.88 -3.39 -8.27
C ASN A 160 -5.33 -3.25 -6.80
N VAL A 161 -5.82 -4.32 -6.17
CA VAL A 161 -6.15 -4.31 -4.74
C VAL A 161 -5.00 -4.97 -3.97
N VAL A 162 -4.49 -4.32 -2.93
CA VAL A 162 -3.43 -4.83 -2.07
C VAL A 162 -3.95 -4.89 -0.64
N PHE A 163 -3.89 -6.07 -0.03
CA PHE A 163 -4.12 -6.22 1.39
C PHE A 163 -2.80 -5.99 2.12
N SER A 164 -2.86 -5.21 3.19
CA SER A 164 -1.72 -4.89 4.05
C SER A 164 -2.13 -5.13 5.50
N SER A 165 -1.17 -5.33 6.42
CA SER A 165 -1.54 -5.56 7.81
C SER A 165 -1.92 -4.25 8.52
N GLY A 166 -1.14 -3.18 8.35
CA GLY A 166 -1.18 -2.02 9.22
C GLY A 166 -0.65 -2.33 10.62
N ALA A 167 0.15 -3.40 10.76
CA ALA A 167 0.50 -3.98 12.04
C ALA A 167 1.42 -3.09 12.89
N ARG A 168 1.20 -3.15 14.20
CA ARG A 168 2.03 -2.64 15.30
C ARG A 168 2.66 -3.77 16.11
N CYS A 169 2.19 -5.00 15.95
CA CYS A 169 2.75 -6.19 16.59
C CYS A 169 2.60 -7.44 15.71
N SER A 170 3.26 -8.53 16.08
CA SER A 170 3.31 -9.80 15.34
C SER A 170 1.94 -10.43 15.10
N THR A 171 1.04 -10.36 16.09
CA THR A 171 -0.28 -11.01 16.03
C THR A 171 -1.24 -10.40 15.00
N GLU A 172 -0.97 -9.17 14.57
CA GLU A 172 -1.75 -8.46 13.55
C GLU A 172 -1.35 -8.85 12.11
N ILE A 173 -0.21 -9.51 11.93
CA ILE A 173 0.25 -9.95 10.61
C ILE A 173 -0.40 -11.29 10.25
N LYS A 174 -1.10 -11.32 9.12
CA LYS A 174 -1.76 -12.54 8.62
C LYS A 174 -0.95 -13.19 7.52
N LYS A 175 -0.94 -14.52 7.49
CA LYS A 175 -0.20 -15.28 6.47
C LYS A 175 -0.87 -15.06 5.10
N PRO A 176 -0.11 -15.08 4.00
CA PRO A 176 -0.67 -14.95 2.65
C PRO A 176 -1.82 -15.92 2.35
N ARG A 177 -1.76 -17.14 2.91
CA ARG A 177 -2.81 -18.16 2.76
C ARG A 177 -4.12 -17.76 3.44
N ASP A 178 -4.05 -17.13 4.62
CA ASP A 178 -5.23 -16.68 5.34
C ASP A 178 -5.94 -15.55 4.60
N ILE A 179 -5.16 -14.63 4.03
CA ILE A 179 -5.69 -13.53 3.20
C ILE A 179 -6.37 -14.11 1.94
N MET A 180 -5.78 -15.11 1.28
CA MET A 180 -6.44 -15.79 0.14
C MET A 180 -7.78 -16.40 0.54
N LYS A 181 -7.88 -17.02 1.71
CA LYS A 181 -9.14 -17.57 2.20
C LYS A 181 -10.16 -16.50 2.53
N MET A 182 -9.74 -15.39 3.11
CA MET A 182 -10.61 -14.23 3.32
C MET A 182 -11.15 -13.67 1.99
N LEU A 183 -10.31 -13.59 0.96
CA LEU A 183 -10.73 -13.15 -0.38
C LEU A 183 -11.77 -14.11 -1.02
N GLU A 184 -11.60 -15.43 -0.84
CA GLU A 184 -12.59 -16.43 -1.24
C GLU A 184 -13.93 -16.19 -0.53
N MET A 185 -13.91 -15.90 0.78
CA MET A 185 -15.12 -15.56 1.55
C MET A 185 -15.79 -14.24 1.09
N PHE A 186 -15.01 -13.30 0.55
CA PHE A 186 -15.54 -12.09 -0.08
C PHE A 186 -16.08 -12.30 -1.49
N GLY A 187 -16.08 -13.55 -1.99
CA GLY A 187 -16.71 -13.93 -3.24
C GLY A 187 -15.76 -13.96 -4.44
N LEU A 188 -14.44 -13.82 -4.23
CA LEU A 188 -13.48 -14.06 -5.29
C LEU A 188 -13.29 -15.56 -5.53
N ARG A 189 -13.12 -15.95 -6.80
CA ARG A 189 -12.68 -17.30 -7.13
C ARG A 189 -11.24 -17.50 -6.66
N LYS A 190 -10.89 -18.72 -6.25
CA LYS A 190 -9.53 -19.10 -5.80
C LYS A 190 -8.41 -18.56 -6.70
N LYS A 191 -8.51 -18.76 -8.03
CA LYS A 191 -7.54 -18.22 -9.01
C LYS A 191 -7.37 -16.70 -8.86
N ARG A 192 -8.49 -15.99 -8.70
CA ARG A 192 -8.48 -14.53 -8.58
C ARG A 192 -7.93 -14.06 -7.25
N ALA A 193 -8.23 -14.78 -6.16
CA ALA A 193 -7.63 -14.52 -4.85
C ALA A 193 -6.10 -14.67 -4.89
N SER A 194 -5.58 -15.70 -5.58
CA SER A 194 -4.14 -15.86 -5.78
C SER A 194 -3.53 -14.72 -6.60
N GLU A 195 -4.22 -14.24 -7.64
CA GLU A 195 -3.77 -13.08 -8.43
C GLU A 195 -3.74 -11.78 -7.59
N VAL A 196 -4.69 -11.57 -6.68
CA VAL A 196 -4.70 -10.42 -5.76
C VAL A 196 -3.46 -10.42 -4.88
N MET A 197 -3.02 -11.57 -4.38
CA MET A 197 -1.82 -11.66 -3.55
C MET A 197 -0.53 -11.27 -4.30
N LEU A 198 -0.51 -11.35 -5.63
CA LEU A 198 0.63 -10.91 -6.44
C LEU A 198 0.64 -9.38 -6.67
N ASN A 199 -0.42 -8.67 -6.28
CA ASN A 199 -0.49 -7.23 -6.49
C ASN A 199 0.54 -6.44 -5.67
N SER A 200 0.97 -6.90 -4.50
CA SER A 200 2.00 -6.18 -3.72
C SER A 200 3.36 -6.18 -4.43
N LEU A 201 3.75 -7.32 -5.02
CA LEU A 201 4.93 -7.39 -5.88
C LEU A 201 4.78 -6.49 -7.13
N ARG A 202 3.59 -6.49 -7.75
CA ARG A 202 3.32 -5.66 -8.93
C ARG A 202 3.38 -4.16 -8.61
N LEU A 203 2.84 -3.77 -7.45
CA LEU A 203 2.91 -2.41 -6.92
C LEU A 203 4.37 -1.98 -6.77
N LEU A 204 5.18 -2.73 -6.02
CA LEU A 204 6.59 -2.34 -5.78
C LEU A 204 7.42 -2.26 -7.07
N ARG A 205 7.21 -3.18 -8.02
CA ARG A 205 7.81 -3.09 -9.35
C ARG A 205 7.39 -1.81 -10.07
N SER A 206 6.10 -1.50 -10.06
CA SER A 206 5.57 -0.27 -10.66
C SER A 206 6.20 0.97 -10.02
N CYS A 207 6.30 0.99 -8.70
CA CYS A 207 6.93 2.08 -7.96
C CYS A 207 8.39 2.26 -8.37
N ALA A 208 9.15 1.15 -8.45
CA ALA A 208 10.56 1.15 -8.84
C ALA A 208 10.75 1.71 -10.25
N MET A 209 9.97 1.22 -11.22
CA MET A 209 10.02 1.71 -12.60
C MET A 209 9.68 3.20 -12.68
N ARG A 210 8.67 3.67 -11.93
CA ARG A 210 8.30 5.09 -11.92
C ARG A 210 9.37 6.01 -11.34
N ARG A 211 10.18 5.50 -10.41
CA ARG A 211 11.22 6.28 -9.70
C ARG A 211 12.56 6.26 -10.42
N TYR A 212 12.91 5.12 -11.00
CA TYR A 212 14.28 4.86 -11.47
C TYR A 212 14.37 4.61 -12.97
N CYS A 213 13.26 4.64 -13.70
CA CYS A 213 13.29 4.48 -15.15
C CYS A 213 12.63 5.68 -15.84
N HIS A 214 13.27 6.15 -16.91
CA HIS A 214 12.74 7.20 -17.78
C HIS A 214 12.94 6.79 -19.23
N ARG A 215 11.84 6.66 -20.01
CA ARG A 215 11.88 6.28 -21.43
C ARG A 215 12.80 5.07 -21.69
N ASP A 216 12.52 3.98 -21.00
CA ASP A 216 13.27 2.70 -21.09
C ASP A 216 14.75 2.78 -20.68
N SER A 217 15.19 3.89 -20.09
CA SER A 217 16.54 4.07 -19.55
C SER A 217 16.52 4.04 -18.02
N ILE A 218 17.56 3.46 -17.41
CA ILE A 218 17.72 3.43 -15.95
C ILE A 218 18.44 4.70 -15.51
N ILE A 219 17.86 5.42 -14.55
CA ILE A 219 18.46 6.58 -13.90
C ILE A 219 19.53 6.07 -12.93
N HIS A 220 20.79 6.44 -13.16
CA HIS A 220 21.91 6.07 -12.30
C HIS A 220 22.20 7.18 -11.28
N ASN A 221 22.15 6.85 -9.99
CA ASN A 221 22.53 7.72 -8.87
C ASN A 221 23.48 6.94 -7.94
N VAL A 222 24.28 7.64 -7.14
CA VAL A 222 25.28 7.02 -6.23
C VAL A 222 24.62 6.19 -5.12
N ASP A 223 23.45 6.60 -4.63
CA ASP A 223 22.62 5.81 -3.71
C ASP A 223 21.44 5.22 -4.49
N GLU A 224 21.47 3.91 -4.65
CA GLU A 224 20.48 3.18 -5.43
C GLU A 224 19.26 2.75 -4.59
N GLY A 225 19.32 2.82 -3.26
CA GLY A 225 18.22 2.40 -2.38
C GLY A 225 17.84 0.92 -2.51
N ALA A 226 17.02 0.41 -1.59
CA ALA A 226 16.59 -0.99 -1.62
C ALA A 226 15.67 -1.29 -2.83
N LEU A 227 14.75 -0.38 -3.13
CA LEU A 227 13.75 -0.58 -4.19
C LEU A 227 14.37 -0.73 -5.60
N LYS A 228 15.36 0.09 -5.97
CA LYS A 228 16.04 -0.04 -7.27
C LYS A 228 16.85 -1.33 -7.34
N ARG A 229 17.59 -1.66 -6.29
CA ARG A 229 18.40 -2.89 -6.23
C ARG A 229 17.52 -4.13 -6.44
N ASP A 230 16.40 -4.20 -5.74
CA ASP A 230 15.58 -5.40 -5.69
C ASP A 230 14.69 -5.59 -6.92
N PHE A 231 14.24 -4.51 -7.57
CA PHE A 231 13.25 -4.56 -8.65
C PHE A 231 13.73 -4.09 -10.01
N VAL A 232 14.87 -3.37 -10.09
CA VAL A 232 15.44 -2.89 -11.36
C VAL A 232 16.77 -3.60 -11.63
N LEU A 233 17.76 -3.47 -10.73
CA LEU A 233 19.10 -3.99 -10.98
C LEU A 233 19.18 -5.52 -10.89
N SER A 234 18.33 -6.14 -10.07
CA SER A 234 18.21 -7.60 -9.97
C SER A 234 17.85 -8.26 -11.30
N LEU A 235 17.27 -7.54 -12.26
CA LEU A 235 16.99 -8.04 -13.61
C LEU A 235 18.26 -8.27 -14.45
N TYR A 236 19.38 -7.66 -14.05
CA TYR A 236 20.65 -7.66 -14.79
C TYR A 236 21.77 -8.41 -14.06
N ARG A 237 21.55 -8.80 -12.81
CA ARG A 237 22.46 -9.69 -12.06
C ARG A 237 22.16 -11.14 -12.47
N LYS A 238 22.93 -11.65 -13.44
CA LYS A 238 22.98 -13.08 -13.76
C LYS A 238 23.86 -13.82 -12.77
#